data_AF-W6KS70-F1
#
_entry.id   AF-W6KS70-F1
#
_cell.length_a   1.000
_cell.length_b   1.000
_cell.length_c   1.000
_cell.angle_alpha   90.00
_cell.angle_beta   90.00
_cell.angle_gamma   90.00
#
_symmetry.space_group_name_H-M   'P 1'
#
loop_
_entity.id
_entity.type
_entity.pdbx_description
1 polymer ?
#
loop_
_entity_poly.entity_id
_entity_poly.type
_entity_poly.pdbx_seq_one_letter_code
_entity_poly.pdbx_strand_id
1 'polypeptide(L)'
;MRQDLRVQNIADSFAVNVYELHARLCLEIGDVGEFNQCQAALKRLYLSDSVRKSECNIPEFFCYRLAYLSLSQQHDALSTELINYTNAQIRASSSKPETEELMSSRDVQHTLRLCEACDEGDCSAISRYLAYFPREMGFLIRIYLPRLRVRWLREILCGLRGLVSIRFLMSNLGFTPHRLCSKNVKPNGNNAADVCFWIDDSKEQAKKAFSELFETLKVVIPANFSFEKEIEREGARGYYGASRNSAAGVAPSLDAAEVRQLVEQHITYLSTRKDANI
;
A
#
# COMPACT_ATOMS: atom_id res chain seq x y z
N MET A 1 11.34 -22.59 15.76
CA MET A 1 9.88 -22.78 15.71
C MET A 1 9.36 -23.21 14.33
N ARG A 2 9.26 -22.33 13.31
CA ARG A 2 8.73 -22.76 11.97
C ARG A 2 9.49 -23.96 11.39
N GLN A 3 10.82 -23.91 11.49
CA GLN A 3 11.69 -24.98 11.04
C GLN A 3 11.42 -26.28 11.80
N ASP A 4 11.29 -26.22 13.13
CA ASP A 4 11.00 -27.39 13.96
C ASP A 4 9.63 -28.00 13.62
N LEU A 5 8.60 -27.16 13.45
CA LEU A 5 7.26 -27.61 13.03
C LEU A 5 7.30 -28.33 11.69
N ARG A 6 8.08 -27.81 10.73
CA ARG A 6 8.27 -28.45 9.42
C ARG A 6 9.01 -29.79 9.54
N VAL A 7 10.08 -29.84 10.33
CA VAL A 7 10.87 -31.07 10.54
C VAL A 7 10.05 -32.14 11.26
N GLN A 8 9.23 -31.74 12.23
CA GLN A 8 8.35 -32.63 12.99
C GLN A 8 7.03 -32.93 12.25
N ASN A 9 6.82 -32.35 11.07
CA ASN A 9 5.63 -32.50 10.24
C ASN A 9 4.32 -32.17 11.01
N ILE A 10 4.35 -31.12 11.83
CA ILE A 10 3.20 -30.63 12.60
C ILE A 10 2.39 -29.67 11.71
N ALA A 11 1.10 -29.97 11.54
CA ALA A 11 0.16 -29.24 10.68
C ALA A 11 -1.21 -29.04 11.37
N ASP A 12 -1.20 -28.50 12.57
CA ASP A 12 -2.38 -28.21 13.38
C ASP A 12 -2.64 -26.69 13.51
N SER A 13 -3.66 -26.29 14.29
CA SER A 13 -3.98 -24.87 14.55
C SER A 13 -2.79 -24.11 15.16
N PHE A 14 -1.92 -24.77 15.94
CA PHE A 14 -0.73 -24.12 16.50
C PHE A 14 0.27 -23.78 15.40
N ALA A 15 0.51 -24.70 14.46
CA ALA A 15 1.35 -24.43 13.32
C ALA A 15 0.81 -23.23 12.51
N VAL A 16 -0.49 -23.18 12.22
CA VAL A 16 -1.10 -22.03 11.53
C VAL A 16 -0.80 -20.73 12.26
N ASN A 17 -1.06 -20.65 13.56
CA ASN A 17 -0.81 -19.43 14.34
C ASN A 17 0.66 -18.98 14.28
N VAL A 18 1.61 -19.91 14.41
CA VAL A 18 3.05 -19.61 14.29
C VAL A 18 3.39 -19.01 12.92
N TYR A 19 2.84 -19.57 11.84
CA TYR A 19 3.08 -19.05 10.49
C TYR A 19 2.38 -17.71 10.23
N GLU A 20 1.15 -17.52 10.71
CA GLU A 20 0.42 -16.25 10.59
C GLU A 20 1.13 -15.12 11.34
N LEU A 21 1.51 -15.36 12.61
CA LEU A 21 2.23 -14.38 13.41
C LEU A 21 3.57 -14.01 12.78
N HIS A 22 4.32 -15.02 12.31
CA HIS A 22 5.60 -14.76 11.66
C HIS A 22 5.43 -13.97 10.37
N ALA A 23 4.41 -14.27 9.57
CA ALA A 23 4.14 -13.52 8.34
C ALA A 23 3.80 -12.05 8.62
N ARG A 24 3.01 -11.75 9.67
CA ARG A 24 2.72 -10.36 10.08
C ARG A 24 4.00 -9.62 10.51
N LEU A 25 4.89 -10.28 11.26
CA LEU A 25 6.19 -9.73 11.65
C LEU A 25 7.09 -9.47 10.44
N CYS A 26 7.12 -10.38 9.46
CA CYS A 26 7.87 -10.18 8.23
C CYS A 26 7.38 -8.96 7.45
N LEU A 27 6.07 -8.72 7.40
CA LEU A 27 5.51 -7.51 6.79
C LEU A 27 5.99 -6.24 7.52
N GLU A 28 5.95 -6.23 8.86
CA GLU A 28 6.40 -5.08 9.66
C GLU A 28 7.88 -4.74 9.45
N ILE A 29 8.74 -5.75 9.30
CA ILE A 29 10.18 -5.59 9.06
C ILE A 29 10.49 -5.31 7.57
N GLY A 30 9.58 -5.66 6.66
CA GLY A 30 9.76 -5.51 5.22
C GLY A 30 10.40 -6.72 4.52
N ASP A 31 10.44 -7.90 5.16
CA ASP A 31 10.96 -9.13 4.57
C ASP A 31 9.89 -9.85 3.74
N VAL A 32 9.72 -9.38 2.50
CA VAL A 32 8.75 -9.94 1.53
C VAL A 32 9.09 -11.38 1.17
N GLY A 33 10.37 -11.75 1.18
CA GLY A 33 10.83 -13.09 0.85
C GLY A 33 10.32 -14.12 1.86
N GLU A 34 10.55 -13.88 3.14
CA GLU A 34 10.04 -14.73 4.22
C GLU A 34 8.51 -14.67 4.35
N PHE A 35 7.90 -13.52 4.11
CA PHE A 35 6.44 -13.40 4.04
C PHE A 35 5.85 -14.32 2.96
N ASN A 36 6.41 -14.32 1.75
CA ASN A 36 5.94 -15.16 0.65
C ASN A 36 6.16 -16.66 0.93
N GLN A 37 7.26 -17.02 1.60
CA GLN A 37 7.45 -18.40 2.08
C GLN A 37 6.37 -18.80 3.09
N CYS A 38 6.00 -17.91 4.00
CA CYS A 38 4.90 -18.16 4.94
C CYS A 38 3.56 -18.32 4.23
N GLN A 39 3.26 -17.47 3.25
CA GLN A 39 2.07 -17.57 2.40
C GLN A 39 1.95 -18.94 1.72
N ALA A 40 3.04 -19.45 1.13
CA ALA A 40 3.06 -20.77 0.50
C ALA A 40 2.80 -21.92 1.49
N ALA A 41 3.35 -21.82 2.71
CA ALA A 41 3.11 -22.79 3.77
C ALA A 41 1.68 -22.72 4.33
N LEU A 42 1.16 -21.52 4.59
CA LEU A 42 -0.21 -21.28 5.06
C LEU A 42 -1.23 -21.84 4.07
N LYS A 43 -1.03 -21.65 2.76
CA LYS A 43 -1.91 -22.23 1.73
C LYS A 43 -2.03 -23.75 1.86
N ARG A 44 -0.94 -24.45 2.20
CA ARG A 44 -0.97 -25.89 2.46
C ARG A 44 -1.63 -26.23 3.80
N LEU A 45 -1.31 -25.47 4.85
CA LEU A 45 -1.85 -25.70 6.19
C LEU A 45 -3.37 -25.53 6.23
N TYR A 46 -3.92 -24.53 5.52
CA TYR A 46 -5.37 -24.30 5.44
C TYR A 46 -6.15 -25.41 4.70
N LEU A 47 -5.46 -26.26 3.94
CA LEU A 47 -6.06 -27.43 3.27
C LEU A 47 -5.99 -28.70 4.15
N SER A 48 -5.36 -28.63 5.32
CA SER A 48 -5.18 -29.77 6.19
C SER A 48 -6.42 -30.02 7.06
N ASP A 49 -6.90 -31.26 7.11
CA ASP A 49 -8.07 -31.65 7.91
C ASP A 49 -7.85 -31.52 9.43
N SER A 50 -6.59 -31.48 9.89
CA SER A 50 -6.24 -31.29 11.30
C SER A 50 -6.35 -29.83 11.77
N VAL A 51 -6.66 -28.90 10.86
CA VAL A 51 -6.77 -27.47 11.16
C VAL A 51 -8.24 -27.08 11.27
N ARG A 52 -8.59 -26.43 12.38
CA ARG A 52 -9.92 -25.82 12.54
C ARG A 52 -9.96 -24.49 11.81
N LYS A 53 -10.66 -24.43 10.67
CA LYS A 53 -10.77 -23.22 9.83
C LYS A 53 -11.28 -21.99 10.61
N SER A 54 -12.17 -22.18 11.59
CA SER A 54 -12.72 -21.11 12.43
C SER A 54 -11.69 -20.42 13.35
N GLU A 55 -10.53 -21.05 13.57
CA GLU A 55 -9.43 -20.50 14.37
C GLU A 55 -8.36 -19.80 13.48
N CYS A 56 -8.56 -19.78 12.17
CA CYS A 56 -7.58 -19.30 11.19
C CYS A 56 -7.97 -17.95 10.60
N ASN A 57 -6.98 -17.12 10.25
CA ASN A 57 -7.20 -15.82 9.61
C ASN A 57 -7.16 -15.93 8.07
N ILE A 58 -7.84 -16.95 7.51
CA ILE A 58 -7.82 -17.25 6.07
C ILE A 58 -8.21 -16.04 5.21
N PRO A 59 -9.31 -15.30 5.51
CA PRO A 59 -9.74 -14.17 4.66
C PRO A 59 -8.71 -13.04 4.62
N GLU A 60 -8.10 -12.73 5.75
CA GLU A 60 -7.05 -11.71 5.89
C GLU A 60 -5.83 -12.07 5.05
N PHE A 61 -5.30 -13.29 5.21
CA PHE A 61 -4.12 -13.76 4.49
C PHE A 61 -4.35 -13.89 3.00
N PHE A 62 -5.57 -14.21 2.58
CA PHE A 62 -5.94 -14.19 1.17
C PHE A 62 -5.91 -12.78 0.59
N CYS A 63 -6.41 -11.77 1.33
CA CYS A 63 -6.33 -10.38 0.90
C CYS A 63 -4.87 -9.92 0.75
N TYR A 64 -3.99 -10.28 1.70
CA TYR A 64 -2.56 -10.00 1.58
C TYR A 64 -1.93 -10.68 0.36
N ARG A 65 -2.37 -11.90 0.03
CA ARG A 65 -1.89 -12.62 -1.16
C ARG A 65 -2.31 -11.91 -2.44
N LEU A 66 -3.57 -11.49 -2.57
CA LEU A 66 -4.02 -10.75 -3.75
C LEU A 66 -3.27 -9.42 -3.90
N ALA A 67 -3.13 -8.67 -2.81
CA ALA A 67 -2.37 -7.43 -2.80
C ALA A 67 -0.91 -7.65 -3.21
N TYR A 68 -0.26 -8.65 -2.63
CA TYR A 68 1.11 -9.02 -2.97
C TYR A 68 1.24 -9.35 -4.46
N LEU A 69 0.43 -10.28 -4.98
CA LEU A 69 0.52 -10.73 -6.38
C LEU A 69 0.28 -9.57 -7.36
N SER A 70 -0.63 -8.65 -7.03
CA SER A 70 -0.88 -7.46 -7.84
C SER A 70 0.31 -6.50 -7.83
N LEU A 71 0.84 -6.17 -6.65
CA LEU A 71 1.95 -5.22 -6.48
C LEU A 71 3.26 -5.76 -7.05
N SER A 72 3.50 -7.06 -6.93
CA SER A 72 4.64 -7.76 -7.53
C SER A 72 4.46 -8.02 -9.04
N GLN A 73 3.36 -7.56 -9.65
CA GLN A 73 3.05 -7.72 -11.08
C GLN A 73 3.00 -9.19 -11.55
N GLN A 74 2.57 -10.10 -10.67
CA GLN A 74 2.43 -11.53 -10.95
C GLN A 74 1.00 -11.84 -11.45
N HIS A 75 0.62 -11.23 -12.58
CA HIS A 75 -0.74 -11.27 -13.10
C HIS A 75 -1.27 -12.68 -13.40
N ASP A 76 -0.41 -13.60 -13.84
CA ASP A 76 -0.80 -15.00 -14.10
C ASP A 76 -1.21 -15.73 -12.82
N ALA A 77 -0.42 -15.56 -11.75
CA ALA A 77 -0.70 -16.13 -10.45
C ALA A 77 -1.93 -15.48 -9.80
N LEU A 78 -2.07 -14.15 -9.92
CA LEU A 78 -3.25 -13.43 -9.45
C LEU A 78 -4.53 -13.94 -10.12
N SER A 79 -4.49 -14.08 -11.45
CA SER A 79 -5.63 -14.60 -12.24
C SER A 79 -6.02 -16.01 -11.80
N THR A 80 -5.02 -16.87 -11.55
CA THR A 80 -5.23 -18.23 -11.06
C THR A 80 -5.93 -18.25 -9.69
N GLU A 81 -5.49 -17.40 -8.74
CA GLU A 81 -6.14 -17.31 -7.42
C GLU A 81 -7.58 -16.79 -7.52
N LEU A 82 -7.84 -15.81 -8.38
CA LEU A 82 -9.20 -15.28 -8.59
C LEU A 82 -10.13 -16.29 -9.26
N ILE A 83 -9.63 -17.10 -10.20
CA ILE A 83 -10.38 -18.20 -10.80
C ILE A 83 -10.73 -19.25 -9.74
N ASN A 84 -9.77 -19.64 -8.90
CA ASN A 84 -9.99 -20.60 -7.82
C ASN A 84 -11.05 -20.09 -6.82
N TYR A 85 -10.95 -18.82 -6.44
CA TYR A 85 -11.93 -18.15 -5.59
C TYR A 85 -13.33 -18.14 -6.22
N THR A 86 -13.45 -17.72 -7.49
CA THR A 86 -14.74 -17.63 -8.19
C THR A 86 -15.38 -19.01 -8.34
N ASN A 87 -14.59 -20.03 -8.68
CA ASN A 87 -15.06 -21.40 -8.77
C ASN A 87 -15.54 -21.95 -7.42
N ALA A 88 -14.85 -21.59 -6.31
CA ALA A 88 -15.28 -21.95 -4.97
C ALA A 88 -16.61 -21.27 -4.59
N GLN A 89 -16.76 -19.99 -4.91
CA GLN A 89 -17.99 -19.23 -4.70
C GLN A 89 -19.18 -19.83 -5.46
N ILE A 90 -18.99 -20.22 -6.74
CA ILE A 90 -20.04 -20.86 -7.55
C ILE A 90 -20.44 -22.22 -6.96
N ARG A 91 -19.46 -23.05 -6.56
CA ARG A 91 -19.76 -24.35 -5.92
C ARG A 91 -20.54 -24.17 -4.62
N ALA A 92 -20.11 -23.24 -3.78
CA ALA A 92 -20.77 -22.94 -2.51
C ALA A 92 -22.21 -22.44 -2.70
N SER A 93 -22.49 -21.67 -3.76
CA SER A 93 -23.85 -21.23 -4.09
C SER A 93 -24.77 -22.35 -4.58
N SER A 94 -24.21 -23.48 -5.01
CA SER A 94 -24.93 -24.65 -5.53
C SER A 94 -25.14 -25.76 -4.48
N SER A 95 -24.39 -25.74 -3.37
CA SER A 95 -24.47 -26.70 -2.26
C SER A 95 -25.20 -26.11 -1.04
N LYS A 96 -25.88 -26.94 -0.24
CA LYS A 96 -26.47 -26.51 1.05
C LYS A 96 -25.42 -25.89 1.98
N PRO A 97 -25.79 -24.95 2.87
CA PRO A 97 -24.85 -24.18 3.68
C PRO A 97 -24.29 -25.03 4.82
N GLU A 98 -23.29 -25.87 4.52
CA GLU A 98 -22.45 -26.49 5.53
C GLU A 98 -21.13 -25.72 5.61
N THR A 99 -21.09 -24.77 6.56
CA THR A 99 -19.93 -24.42 7.39
C THR A 99 -18.55 -24.23 6.73
N GLU A 100 -18.48 -23.84 5.46
CA GLU A 100 -17.29 -23.16 4.96
C GLU A 100 -17.49 -21.67 5.19
N GLU A 101 -16.67 -21.06 6.05
CA GLU A 101 -16.57 -19.61 6.19
C GLU A 101 -16.19 -19.03 4.83
N LEU A 102 -17.21 -18.72 4.05
CA LEU A 102 -17.05 -18.11 2.74
C LEU A 102 -16.39 -16.76 2.97
N MET A 103 -15.26 -16.57 2.32
CA MET A 103 -14.60 -15.27 2.32
C MET A 103 -15.58 -14.19 1.87
N SER A 104 -15.56 -13.07 2.58
CA SER A 104 -16.39 -11.91 2.27
C SER A 104 -16.02 -11.37 0.88
N SER A 105 -16.99 -11.41 -0.04
CA SER A 105 -16.86 -10.79 -1.37
C SER A 105 -16.47 -9.31 -1.27
N ARG A 106 -16.88 -8.65 -0.17
CA ARG A 106 -16.51 -7.27 0.13
C ARG A 106 -15.02 -7.08 0.36
N ASP A 107 -14.36 -7.98 1.10
CA ASP A 107 -12.94 -7.85 1.44
C ASP A 107 -12.07 -8.04 0.20
N VAL A 108 -12.42 -9.04 -0.63
CA VAL A 108 -11.79 -9.26 -1.93
C VAL A 108 -11.97 -8.03 -2.83
N GLN A 109 -13.19 -7.49 -2.92
CA GLN A 109 -13.47 -6.30 -3.71
C GLN A 109 -12.66 -5.08 -3.21
N HIS A 110 -12.62 -4.82 -1.90
CA HIS A 110 -11.85 -3.71 -1.33
C HIS A 110 -10.36 -3.90 -1.56
N THR A 111 -9.86 -5.14 -1.54
CA THR A 111 -8.46 -5.45 -1.83
C THR A 111 -8.13 -5.14 -3.29
N LEU A 112 -8.97 -5.58 -4.23
CA LEU A 112 -8.77 -5.29 -5.65
C LEU A 112 -8.86 -3.80 -5.96
N ARG A 113 -9.78 -3.07 -5.32
CA ARG A 113 -9.87 -1.61 -5.44
C ARG A 113 -8.66 -0.88 -4.85
N LEU A 114 -8.09 -1.41 -3.76
CA LEU A 114 -6.83 -0.90 -3.21
C LEU A 114 -5.69 -1.12 -4.21
N CYS A 115 -5.60 -2.29 -4.84
CA CYS A 115 -4.61 -2.58 -5.87
C CYS A 115 -4.76 -1.65 -7.08
N GLU A 116 -5.98 -1.47 -7.58
CA GLU A 116 -6.29 -0.54 -8.67
C GLU A 116 -5.87 0.90 -8.33
N ALA A 117 -6.19 1.37 -7.11
CA ALA A 117 -5.76 2.68 -6.64
C ALA A 117 -4.23 2.81 -6.54
N CYS A 118 -3.54 1.74 -6.13
CA CYS A 118 -2.07 1.69 -6.18
C CYS A 118 -1.56 1.72 -7.62
N ASP A 119 -2.28 1.08 -8.55
CA ASP A 119 -1.92 1.08 -9.95
C ASP A 119 -2.03 2.47 -10.59
N GLU A 120 -3.13 3.17 -10.34
CA GLU A 120 -3.42 4.52 -10.85
C GLU A 120 -2.69 5.64 -10.09
N GLY A 121 -2.23 5.39 -8.86
CA GLY A 121 -1.62 6.41 -8.01
C GLY A 121 -2.61 7.32 -7.29
N ASP A 122 -3.87 6.89 -7.13
CA ASP A 122 -4.87 7.62 -6.33
C ASP A 122 -4.59 7.46 -4.82
N CYS A 123 -3.75 8.35 -4.30
CA CYS A 123 -3.38 8.39 -2.88
C CYS A 123 -4.57 8.59 -1.93
N SER A 124 -5.65 9.23 -2.40
CA SER A 124 -6.87 9.41 -1.62
C SER A 124 -7.66 8.11 -1.50
N ALA A 125 -7.78 7.36 -2.58
CA ALA A 125 -8.37 6.02 -2.56
C ALA A 125 -7.53 5.04 -1.74
N ILE A 126 -6.19 5.04 -1.91
CA ILE A 126 -5.28 4.20 -1.11
C ILE A 126 -5.51 4.47 0.38
N SER A 127 -5.52 5.74 0.81
CA SER A 127 -5.74 6.11 2.21
C SER A 127 -7.09 5.63 2.74
N ARG A 128 -8.14 5.74 1.93
CA ARG A 128 -9.50 5.30 2.28
C ARG A 128 -9.59 3.79 2.44
N TYR A 129 -9.00 3.02 1.52
CA TYR A 129 -9.05 1.56 1.57
C TYR A 129 -8.10 0.99 2.62
N LEU A 130 -6.94 1.60 2.86
CA LEU A 130 -6.05 1.18 3.96
C LEU A 130 -6.71 1.37 5.33
N ALA A 131 -7.54 2.39 5.51
CA ALA A 131 -8.29 2.58 6.74
C ALA A 131 -9.36 1.48 7.00
N TYR A 132 -9.71 0.68 5.98
CA TYR A 132 -10.62 -0.46 6.13
C TYR A 132 -9.90 -1.72 6.64
N PHE A 133 -8.65 -1.92 6.23
CA PHE A 133 -7.88 -3.13 6.52
C PHE A 133 -7.10 -3.06 7.84
N PRO A 134 -6.65 -4.20 8.38
CA PRO A 134 -5.68 -4.24 9.48
C PRO A 134 -4.39 -3.49 9.12
N ARG A 135 -3.63 -3.11 10.16
CA ARG A 135 -2.37 -2.33 10.04
C ARG A 135 -1.36 -3.00 9.09
N GLU A 136 -1.38 -4.33 9.03
CA GLU A 136 -0.45 -5.16 8.27
C GLU A 136 -0.63 -5.04 6.75
N MET A 137 -1.84 -4.73 6.26
CA MET A 137 -2.02 -4.36 4.86
C MET A 137 -1.21 -3.10 4.53
N GLY A 138 -1.19 -2.13 5.45
CA GLY A 138 -0.40 -0.92 5.32
C GLY A 138 1.09 -1.20 5.20
N PHE A 139 1.62 -2.18 5.95
CA PHE A 139 3.01 -2.61 5.79
C PHE A 139 3.29 -3.17 4.41
N LEU A 140 2.43 -4.05 3.91
CA LEU A 140 2.59 -4.64 2.58
C LEU A 140 2.62 -3.55 1.49
N ILE A 141 1.68 -2.60 1.51
CA ILE A 141 1.68 -1.50 0.54
C ILE A 141 2.96 -0.65 0.67
N ARG A 142 3.37 -0.33 1.90
CA ARG A 142 4.57 0.49 2.16
C ARG A 142 5.86 -0.09 1.58
N ILE A 143 5.99 -1.42 1.54
CA ILE A 143 7.16 -2.06 0.93
C ILE A 143 7.26 -1.72 -0.57
N TYR A 144 6.13 -1.63 -1.27
CA TYR A 144 6.10 -1.32 -2.71
C TYR A 144 5.99 0.18 -3.02
N LEU A 145 5.65 1.04 -2.04
CA LEU A 145 5.49 2.48 -2.25
C LEU A 145 6.68 3.18 -2.93
N PRO A 146 7.95 2.90 -2.62
CA PRO A 146 9.07 3.55 -3.30
C PRO A 146 9.02 3.33 -4.81
N ARG A 147 8.76 2.09 -5.24
CA ARG A 147 8.64 1.72 -6.66
C ARG A 147 7.41 2.36 -7.30
N LEU A 148 6.27 2.32 -6.61
CA LEU A 148 5.03 2.93 -7.07
C LEU A 148 5.19 4.45 -7.27
N ARG A 149 5.80 5.15 -6.33
CA ARG A 149 6.05 6.60 -6.40
C ARG A 149 6.91 6.99 -7.59
N VAL A 150 7.94 6.21 -7.93
CA VAL A 150 8.73 6.43 -9.14
C VAL A 150 7.85 6.29 -10.40
N ARG A 151 6.98 5.28 -10.44
CA ARG A 151 6.03 5.09 -11.56
C ARG A 151 5.04 6.25 -11.67
N TRP A 152 4.38 6.61 -10.58
CA TRP A 152 3.42 7.73 -10.53
C TRP A 152 4.10 9.05 -10.92
N LEU A 153 5.31 9.31 -10.42
CA LEU A 153 6.08 10.50 -10.76
C LEU A 153 6.36 10.55 -12.27
N ARG A 154 6.77 9.43 -12.88
CA ARG A 154 6.95 9.36 -14.34
C ARG A 154 5.66 9.69 -15.08
N GLU A 155 4.53 9.11 -14.67
CA GLU A 155 3.23 9.31 -15.32
C GLU A 155 2.78 10.78 -15.24
N ILE A 156 2.91 11.40 -14.07
CA ILE A 156 2.63 12.82 -13.87
C ILE A 156 3.48 13.69 -14.80
N LEU A 157 4.78 13.42 -14.88
CA LEU A 157 5.72 14.21 -15.67
C LEU A 157 5.61 13.98 -17.18
N CYS A 158 5.00 12.87 -17.62
CA CYS A 158 4.69 12.66 -19.03
C CYS A 158 3.65 13.68 -19.56
N GLY A 159 2.72 14.11 -18.71
CA GLY A 159 1.64 15.02 -19.07
C GLY A 159 1.92 16.51 -18.83
N LEU A 160 2.98 16.86 -18.11
CA LEU A 160 3.29 18.23 -17.69
C LEU A 160 4.48 18.82 -18.46
N ARG A 161 4.42 20.13 -18.70
CA ARG A 161 5.51 20.92 -19.32
C ARG A 161 5.79 22.17 -18.48
N GLY A 162 7.06 22.55 -18.37
CA GLY A 162 7.50 23.73 -17.63
C GLY A 162 7.61 23.49 -16.12
N LEU A 163 7.39 24.55 -15.33
CA LEU A 163 7.56 24.52 -13.88
C LEU A 163 6.39 23.83 -13.17
N VAL A 164 6.71 22.81 -12.37
CA VAL A 164 5.76 22.05 -11.55
C VAL A 164 6.02 22.33 -10.08
N SER A 165 4.95 22.67 -9.35
CA SER A 165 5.04 22.93 -7.92
C SER A 165 5.37 21.64 -7.14
N ILE A 166 6.31 21.72 -6.20
CA ILE A 166 6.65 20.58 -5.33
C ILE A 166 5.45 20.15 -4.49
N ARG A 167 4.58 21.08 -4.08
CA ARG A 167 3.35 20.74 -3.33
C ARG A 167 2.41 19.84 -4.12
N PHE A 168 2.32 20.09 -5.42
CA PHE A 168 1.50 19.27 -6.30
C PHE A 168 2.08 17.86 -6.37
N LEU A 169 3.40 17.72 -6.53
CA LEU A 169 4.06 16.40 -6.48
C LEU A 169 3.87 15.73 -5.13
N MET A 170 4.04 16.44 -4.01
CA MET A 170 3.81 15.89 -2.67
C MET A 170 2.39 15.33 -2.50
N SER A 171 1.38 16.05 -3.01
CA SER A 171 -0.02 15.61 -2.92
C SER A 171 -0.27 14.33 -3.71
N ASN A 172 0.21 14.29 -4.96
CA ASN A 172 -0.05 13.18 -5.87
C ASN A 172 0.83 11.95 -5.58
N LEU A 173 1.98 12.12 -4.91
CA LEU A 173 2.85 11.03 -4.47
C LEU A 173 2.54 10.52 -3.06
N GLY A 174 1.52 11.09 -2.41
CA GLY A 174 1.04 10.63 -1.10
C GLY A 174 1.92 11.05 0.07
N PHE A 175 2.68 12.15 -0.06
CA PHE A 175 3.48 12.74 1.01
C PHE A 175 2.70 13.77 1.84
N THR A 176 1.40 13.92 1.61
CA THR A 176 0.52 14.81 2.38
C THR A 176 -0.51 14.00 3.16
N PRO A 177 -0.95 14.49 4.34
CA PRO A 177 -1.96 13.80 5.12
C PRO A 177 -3.29 13.80 4.36
N HIS A 178 -4.03 12.71 4.46
CA HIS A 178 -5.38 12.61 3.92
C HIS A 178 -6.39 12.70 5.08
N ARG A 179 -7.33 13.63 5.00
CA ARG A 179 -8.42 13.73 5.98
C ARG A 179 -9.45 12.65 5.67
N LEU A 180 -9.58 11.68 6.56
CA LEU A 180 -10.60 10.65 6.42
C LEU A 180 -11.92 11.21 6.98
N CYS A 181 -12.93 11.35 6.11
CA CYS A 181 -14.27 11.73 6.56
C CYS A 181 -14.83 10.66 7.50
N SER A 182 -15.11 11.06 8.74
CA SER A 182 -15.72 10.26 9.82
C SER A 182 -17.15 9.81 9.48
N LYS A 183 -17.32 8.92 8.50
CA LYS A 183 -18.56 8.14 8.34
C LYS A 183 -18.40 6.67 8.72
N ASN A 184 -17.16 6.18 8.86
CA ASN A 184 -16.87 4.76 9.15
C ASN A 184 -16.08 4.50 10.44
N VAL A 185 -15.75 5.54 11.23
CA VAL A 185 -15.06 5.39 12.52
C VAL A 185 -16.09 5.58 13.63
N LYS A 186 -16.32 4.57 14.47
CA LYS A 186 -17.17 4.72 15.67
C LYS A 186 -16.53 5.81 16.55
N PRO A 187 -17.27 6.86 16.94
CA PRO A 187 -16.74 7.92 17.77
C PRO A 187 -16.55 7.37 19.19
N ASN A 188 -15.31 7.02 19.56
CA ASN A 188 -14.95 7.02 20.96
C ASN A 188 -14.69 8.47 21.37
N GLY A 189 -15.28 8.86 22.50
CA GLY A 189 -15.55 10.23 22.89
C GLY A 189 -14.37 11.22 22.84
N ASN A 190 -14.77 12.48 22.65
CA ASN A 190 -14.02 13.72 22.87
C ASN A 190 -12.82 14.00 21.96
N ASN A 191 -13.11 14.18 20.67
CA ASN A 191 -12.82 15.37 19.87
C ASN A 191 -13.01 14.94 18.42
N ALA A 192 -13.85 15.63 17.65
CA ALA A 192 -13.87 15.50 16.19
C ALA A 192 -12.60 16.14 15.61
N ALA A 193 -11.44 15.66 16.03
CA ALA A 193 -10.17 15.97 15.42
C ALA A 193 -10.14 15.23 14.08
N ASP A 194 -9.98 15.97 13.00
CA ASP A 194 -9.64 15.42 11.69
C ASP A 194 -8.56 14.35 11.85
N VAL A 195 -8.93 13.08 11.69
CA VAL A 195 -7.96 11.99 11.70
C VAL A 195 -7.20 12.07 10.38
N CYS A 196 -6.05 12.72 10.43
CA CYS A 196 -5.09 12.79 9.34
C CYS A 196 -4.44 11.42 9.17
N PHE A 197 -4.72 10.76 8.05
CA PHE A 197 -4.10 9.50 7.68
C PHE A 197 -2.86 9.74 6.83
N TRP A 198 -1.76 9.09 7.20
CA TRP A 198 -0.51 9.08 6.44
C TRP A 198 -0.30 7.70 5.84
N ILE A 199 -0.06 7.64 4.53
CA ILE A 199 0.25 6.38 3.85
C ILE A 199 1.56 5.79 4.42
N ASP A 200 2.53 6.65 4.75
CA ASP A 200 3.80 6.27 5.39
C ASP A 200 3.73 6.06 6.91
N ASP A 201 2.55 5.88 7.52
CA ASP A 201 2.30 5.77 8.98
C ASP A 201 2.42 7.10 9.75
N SER A 202 3.44 7.92 9.48
CA SER A 202 3.66 9.23 10.14
C SER A 202 4.20 10.32 9.23
N LYS A 203 4.17 11.56 9.72
CA LYS A 203 4.76 12.73 9.06
C LYS A 203 6.28 12.58 8.91
N GLU A 204 6.95 12.04 9.92
CA GLU A 204 8.40 11.87 9.98
C GLU A 204 8.86 10.86 8.92
N GLN A 205 8.14 9.74 8.79
CA GLN A 205 8.40 8.72 7.77
C GLN A 205 8.10 9.24 6.36
N ALA A 206 7.02 9.99 6.16
CA ALA A 206 6.74 10.63 4.87
C ALA A 206 7.84 11.62 4.46
N LYS A 207 8.34 12.42 5.41
CA LYS A 207 9.47 13.34 5.17
C LYS A 207 10.75 12.59 4.80
N LYS A 208 11.06 11.52 5.53
CA LYS A 208 12.23 10.66 5.24
C LYS A 208 12.11 10.04 3.85
N ALA A 209 10.97 9.42 3.53
CA ALA A 209 10.72 8.80 2.23
C ALA A 209 10.75 9.82 1.08
N PHE A 210 10.28 11.05 1.31
CA PHE A 210 10.41 12.15 0.34
C PHE A 210 11.89 12.46 0.08
N SER A 211 12.70 12.67 1.12
CA SER A 211 14.13 12.94 0.97
C SER A 211 14.84 11.79 0.24
N GLU A 212 14.59 10.54 0.64
CA GLU A 212 15.19 9.35 0.03
C GLU A 212 14.81 9.21 -1.45
N LEU A 213 13.56 9.47 -1.83
CA LEU A 213 13.10 9.40 -3.22
C LEU A 213 13.84 10.41 -4.11
N PHE A 214 13.86 11.68 -3.71
CA PHE A 214 14.47 12.74 -4.52
C PHE A 214 16.00 12.64 -4.54
N GLU A 215 16.62 12.17 -3.46
CA GLU A 215 18.05 11.87 -3.41
C GLU A 215 18.41 10.69 -4.34
N THR A 216 17.64 9.60 -4.29
CA THR A 216 17.82 8.42 -5.16
C THR A 216 17.69 8.79 -6.64
N LEU A 217 16.76 9.68 -6.97
CA LEU A 217 16.56 10.21 -8.32
C LEU A 217 17.55 11.32 -8.71
N LYS A 218 18.40 11.77 -7.76
CA LYS A 218 19.34 12.90 -7.93
C LYS A 218 18.68 14.20 -8.36
N VAL A 219 17.45 14.44 -7.90
CA VAL A 219 16.70 15.65 -8.21
C VAL A 219 17.08 16.74 -7.21
N VAL A 220 17.49 17.90 -7.71
CA VAL A 220 17.88 19.04 -6.86
C VAL A 220 16.63 19.75 -6.34
N ILE A 221 16.44 19.74 -5.02
CA ILE A 221 15.33 20.43 -4.38
C ILE A 221 15.68 21.93 -4.22
N PRO A 222 14.78 22.87 -4.56
CA PRO A 222 14.99 24.31 -4.40
C PRO A 222 15.25 24.71 -2.94
N ALA A 223 16.19 25.63 -2.72
CA ALA A 223 16.60 26.08 -1.38
C ALA A 223 15.47 26.76 -0.56
N ASN A 224 14.42 27.25 -1.22
CA ASN A 224 13.25 27.84 -0.58
C ASN A 224 12.21 26.79 -0.12
N PHE A 225 12.45 25.50 -0.34
CA PHE A 225 11.56 24.42 0.09
C PHE A 225 11.72 24.08 1.58
N SER A 226 10.59 23.87 2.25
CA SER A 226 10.52 23.26 3.58
C SER A 226 9.29 22.36 3.62
N PHE A 227 9.50 21.10 4.00
CA PHE A 227 8.45 20.08 4.05
C PHE A 227 7.31 20.52 4.97
N GLU A 228 7.63 21.02 6.17
CA GLU A 228 6.65 21.45 7.17
C GLU A 228 5.79 22.61 6.68
N LYS A 229 6.41 23.64 6.07
CA LYS A 229 5.69 24.80 5.55
C LYS A 229 4.71 24.41 4.44
N GLU A 230 5.06 23.43 3.63
CA GLU A 230 4.25 22.98 2.49
C GLU A 230 3.06 22.11 2.92
N ILE A 231 3.18 21.38 4.04
CA ILE A 231 2.06 20.69 4.70
C ILE A 231 1.10 21.69 5.36
N GLU A 232 1.62 22.68 6.09
CA GLU A 232 0.81 23.68 6.80
C GLU A 232 -0.02 24.58 5.87
N ARG A 233 0.44 24.81 4.63
CA ARG A 233 -0.32 25.53 3.59
C ARG A 233 -1.70 24.93 3.30
N GLU A 234 -1.91 23.65 3.60
CA GLU A 234 -3.20 22.99 3.42
C GLU A 234 -4.26 23.48 4.43
N GLY A 235 -3.86 23.85 5.65
CA GLY A 235 -4.76 24.40 6.67
C GLY A 235 -5.36 25.76 6.28
N ALA A 236 -4.68 26.53 5.44
CA ALA A 236 -5.10 27.87 5.02
C ALA A 236 -6.03 27.90 3.80
N ARG A 237 -6.26 26.76 3.13
CA ARG A 237 -7.11 26.66 1.92
C ARG A 237 -8.49 26.03 2.17
N GLY A 238 -8.80 25.65 3.40
CA GLY A 238 -10.14 25.19 3.78
C GLY A 238 -11.09 26.36 4.05
N TYR A 239 -12.25 26.35 3.39
CA TYR A 239 -13.36 27.30 3.41
C TYR A 239 -13.26 28.52 2.46
N TYR A 240 -14.13 28.48 1.44
CA TYR A 240 -14.62 29.57 0.59
C TYR A 240 -13.78 30.86 0.52
N GLY A 241 -13.12 31.07 -0.62
CA GLY A 241 -12.87 32.43 -1.12
C GLY A 241 -11.95 33.31 -0.29
N ALA A 242 -10.96 32.77 0.42
CA ALA A 242 -9.96 33.60 1.07
C ALA A 242 -8.97 34.16 0.03
N SER A 243 -8.98 35.50 -0.06
CA SER A 243 -8.11 36.37 -0.83
C SER A 243 -6.69 35.85 -1.01
N ARG A 244 -6.16 35.95 -2.24
CA ARG A 244 -4.73 35.85 -2.55
C ARG A 244 -3.99 36.95 -1.78
N ASN A 245 -3.62 36.68 -0.52
CA ASN A 245 -2.62 37.51 0.15
C ASN A 245 -1.30 37.33 -0.60
N SER A 246 -0.89 38.42 -1.25
CA SER A 246 0.27 38.63 -2.11
C SER A 246 1.63 38.56 -1.38
N ALA A 247 1.72 37.80 -0.29
CA ALA A 247 2.94 37.63 0.50
C ALA A 247 3.55 36.21 0.40
N ALA A 248 2.99 35.33 -0.43
CA ALA A 248 3.59 34.03 -0.68
C ALA A 248 4.71 34.19 -1.71
N GLY A 249 5.97 34.16 -1.25
CA GLY A 249 7.13 34.06 -2.14
C GLY A 249 6.99 32.92 -3.16
N VAL A 250 7.73 33.02 -4.27
CA VAL A 250 7.68 32.07 -5.41
C VAL A 250 7.58 30.64 -4.90
N ALA A 251 6.49 29.93 -5.26
CA ALA A 251 6.27 28.58 -4.81
C ALA A 251 7.43 27.68 -5.27
N PRO A 252 8.00 26.83 -4.38
CA PRO A 252 9.09 25.95 -4.76
C PRO A 252 8.63 25.04 -5.90
N SER A 253 9.33 25.13 -7.03
CA SER A 253 8.94 24.49 -8.28
C SER A 253 10.17 23.88 -8.95
N LEU A 254 9.94 22.82 -9.72
CA LEU A 254 10.94 22.06 -10.47
C LEU A 254 10.62 22.11 -11.96
N ASP A 255 11.63 22.03 -12.82
CA ASP A 255 11.39 21.83 -14.26
C ASP A 255 10.95 20.39 -14.51
N ALA A 256 9.75 20.21 -15.07
CA ALA A 256 9.18 18.89 -15.33
C ALA A 256 10.05 18.04 -16.27
N ALA A 257 10.66 18.65 -17.29
CA ALA A 257 11.44 17.94 -18.29
C ALA A 257 12.76 17.42 -17.70
N GLU A 258 13.42 18.24 -16.88
CA GLU A 258 14.65 17.86 -16.18
C GLU A 258 14.40 16.68 -15.22
N VAL A 259 13.38 16.79 -14.36
CA VAL A 259 13.02 15.72 -13.42
C VAL A 259 12.64 14.44 -14.17
N ARG A 260 11.89 14.56 -15.27
CA ARG A 260 11.49 13.41 -16.08
C ARG A 260 12.70 12.66 -16.64
N GLN A 261 13.70 13.38 -17.14
CA GLN A 261 14.91 12.77 -17.67
C GLN A 261 15.64 11.96 -16.60
N LEU A 262 15.74 12.49 -15.39
CA LEU A 262 16.36 11.79 -14.24
C LEU A 262 15.58 10.53 -13.85
N VAL A 263 14.25 10.61 -13.83
CA VAL A 263 13.37 9.46 -13.55
C VAL A 263 13.51 8.37 -14.61
N GLU A 264 13.53 8.73 -15.89
CA GLU A 264 13.71 7.78 -16.99
C GLU A 264 15.09 7.10 -16.96
N GLN A 265 16.15 7.85 -16.64
CA GLN A 265 17.49 7.30 -16.41
C GLN A 265 17.51 6.32 -15.25
N HIS A 266 16.87 6.64 -14.13
CA HIS A 266 16.78 5.76 -12.97
C HIS A 266 16.04 4.45 -13.30
N ILE A 267 14.91 4.53 -14.01
CA ILE A 267 14.14 3.35 -14.44
C ILE A 267 14.96 2.48 -15.40
N THR A 268 15.68 3.11 -16.34
CA THR A 268 16.56 2.38 -17.26
C THR A 268 17.69 1.69 -16.49
N TYR A 269 18.32 2.36 -15.54
CA TYR A 269 19.32 1.76 -14.66
C TYR A 269 18.77 0.52 -13.91
N LEU A 270 17.57 0.62 -13.32
CA LEU A 270 16.94 -0.53 -12.66
C LEU A 270 16.67 -1.68 -13.63
N SER A 271 16.18 -1.39 -14.84
CA SER A 271 15.91 -2.43 -15.86
C SER A 271 17.16 -3.22 -16.28
N THR A 272 18.36 -2.63 -16.16
CA THR A 272 19.63 -3.33 -16.46
C THR A 272 20.10 -4.26 -15.34
N ARG A 273 19.53 -4.13 -14.13
CA ARG A 273 19.85 -4.99 -12.99
C ARG A 273 18.84 -6.14 -12.91
N LYS A 274 19.33 -7.37 -13.05
CA LYS A 274 18.52 -8.59 -12.89
C LYS A 274 17.81 -8.68 -11.52
N ASP A 275 18.39 -8.06 -10.49
CA ASP A 275 17.89 -8.10 -9.10
C ASP A 275 16.82 -7.04 -8.79
N ALA A 276 16.56 -6.09 -9.69
CA ALA A 276 15.61 -4.98 -9.46
C ALA A 276 14.15 -5.33 -9.78
N ASN A 277 13.88 -6.55 -10.26
CA ASN A 277 12.54 -7.03 -10.63
C ASN A 277 11.75 -7.63 -9.44
N ILE A 278 12.17 -7.37 -8.20
CA ILE A 278 11.43 -7.80 -7.00
C ILE A 278 10.20 -6.91 -6.79
#